data_AF-A0A3L7P2K0-F1
#
_entry.id   AF-A0A3L7P2K0-F1
#
_cell.length_a   1.000
_cell.length_b   1.000
_cell.length_c   1.000
_cell.angle_alpha   90.00
_cell.angle_beta   90.00
_cell.angle_gamma   90.00
#
_symmetry.space_group_name_H-M   'P 1'
#
loop_
_entity.id
_entity.type
_entity.pdbx_description
1 polymer ?
#
loop_
_entity_poly.entity_id
_entity_poly.type
_entity_poly.pdbx_seq_one_letter_code
_entity_poly.pdbx_strand_id
1 'polypeptide(L)'
;MAIFFGLTVLATIGLAGCSDKPVETKAIDPAASQAASKEESRRKLGSAIQRIQPESMAIQSRRELVVNGLNSWLATNAEGDVEKLKISDANGSRLSPAVLRTASAVRFSENDIVYIRDCLLLKSLTESIWKQTDSSSSSGQATDRDRIVATFRHLVRNVSLLRTDEDRVPVGLYEALLTGRGSVEDRVWAIAEALRQRSVDTVVLKAATPGDPMSTDVVLAADMLVGVISGKEILLFDPLRGTAVPKPDDKNAIVLDPAGLEALAGIERWTAATPLVVCHPSAFAPRMLILQERLDASDSAILYEELAGGTSEIRPLLDRLNDVIGTTWPSDSVKVWDVPEQRIAAAAALTEQQKQQFALLMRPLDSPFERESVNVGNLIDDPNVNQEELTMDQKMAMKMAALDKLLERSDDLFGKPSRRLLITRVQQIMGSFDVGMIQDLQQIRIASLQEKVELEIPVDDKKAMVVPFKLPQAILDVQRNAVGDTLYWTSMTQMSRNDMGAAVATLRNYRRQYPAEKLVFPSLTCEAEALLQLGDSKTAASALQEANVAENPEQLRAQWMLTRLTPAAADPSTPEPAATPEPTTPEPTTPAEPAAPAEPASQPEPAAEPKPSAESPK
;
A
#
# COMPACT_ATOMS: atom_id res chain seq x y z
N MET A 1 -17.36 51.88 -48.96
CA MET A 1 -17.19 50.93 -50.08
C MET A 1 -17.51 49.54 -49.53
N ALA A 2 -18.72 48.98 -49.64
CA ALA A 2 -19.42 48.53 -50.86
C ALA A 2 -18.50 47.55 -51.62
N ILE A 3 -18.73 46.24 -51.80
CA ILE A 3 -19.97 45.48 -52.08
C ILE A 3 -19.72 43.96 -51.88
N PHE A 4 -20.78 43.26 -51.46
CA PHE A 4 -21.06 41.82 -51.51
C PHE A 4 -21.14 41.26 -52.95
N PHE A 5 -20.60 40.08 -53.26
CA PHE A 5 -21.07 39.13 -54.29
C PHE A 5 -20.23 37.84 -54.10
N GLY A 6 -20.70 36.61 -54.24
CA GLY A 6 -21.94 36.07 -54.78
C GLY A 6 -21.71 34.58 -55.05
N LEU A 7 -22.67 33.77 -54.61
CA LEU A 7 -22.77 32.33 -54.74
C LEU A 7 -23.06 31.93 -56.20
N THR A 8 -22.32 30.98 -56.81
CA THR A 8 -22.89 30.17 -57.91
C THR A 8 -22.29 28.76 -57.97
N VAL A 9 -23.13 27.80 -57.60
CA VAL A 9 -23.04 26.37 -57.91
C VAL A 9 -23.17 26.19 -59.42
N LEU A 10 -22.28 25.42 -60.04
CA LEU A 10 -22.57 24.80 -61.35
C LEU A 10 -22.38 23.29 -61.26
N ALA A 11 -23.50 22.59 -61.31
CA ALA A 11 -23.60 21.15 -61.45
C ALA A 11 -23.04 20.70 -62.79
N THR A 12 -22.16 19.71 -62.78
CA THR A 12 -21.85 18.91 -63.97
C THR A 12 -22.51 17.55 -63.80
N ILE A 13 -23.63 17.38 -64.50
CA ILE A 13 -24.33 16.12 -64.69
C ILE A 13 -23.50 15.29 -65.68
N GLY A 14 -22.86 14.23 -65.17
CA GLY A 14 -22.26 13.17 -65.98
C GLY A 14 -23.19 11.96 -66.00
N LEU A 15 -24.07 11.89 -67.00
CA LEU A 15 -24.81 10.69 -67.36
C LEU A 15 -23.92 9.78 -68.22
N ALA A 16 -23.44 8.69 -67.64
CA ALA A 16 -23.03 7.46 -68.31
C ALA A 16 -23.17 6.38 -67.22
N GLY A 17 -24.12 5.46 -67.27
CA GLY A 17 -24.40 4.53 -68.34
C GLY A 17 -24.44 3.17 -67.65
N CYS A 18 -25.62 2.56 -67.59
CA CYS A 18 -25.90 1.32 -66.89
C CYS A 18 -24.92 0.20 -67.29
N SER A 19 -24.16 -0.29 -66.31
CA SER A 19 -23.64 -1.66 -66.33
C SER A 19 -24.14 -2.32 -65.05
N ASP A 20 -25.25 -3.05 -65.19
CA ASP A 20 -25.74 -4.02 -64.22
C ASP A 20 -24.70 -5.15 -64.09
N LYS A 21 -23.66 -4.88 -63.31
CA LYS A 21 -22.93 -5.93 -62.63
C LYS A 21 -23.46 -5.95 -61.21
N PRO A 22 -24.11 -7.04 -60.76
CA PRO A 22 -24.43 -7.17 -59.35
C PRO A 22 -23.12 -7.01 -58.60
N VAL A 23 -23.05 -6.00 -57.72
CA VAL A 23 -22.02 -5.98 -56.68
C VAL A 23 -22.28 -7.27 -55.92
N GLU A 24 -21.43 -8.28 -56.15
CA GLU A 24 -21.33 -9.45 -55.28
C GLU A 24 -21.19 -8.88 -53.88
N THR A 25 -22.29 -8.89 -53.15
CA THR A 25 -22.29 -8.63 -51.73
C THR A 25 -21.55 -9.83 -51.17
N LYS A 26 -20.22 -9.71 -51.08
CA LYS A 26 -19.35 -10.71 -50.50
C LYS A 26 -19.99 -11.05 -49.17
N ALA A 27 -20.57 -12.24 -49.07
CA ALA A 27 -21.21 -12.70 -47.85
C ALA A 27 -20.12 -12.58 -46.78
N ILE A 28 -20.30 -11.63 -45.87
CA ILE A 28 -19.40 -11.51 -44.73
C ILE A 28 -19.59 -12.83 -44.00
N ASP A 29 -18.53 -13.63 -44.00
CA ASP A 29 -18.54 -14.90 -43.30
C ASP A 29 -19.01 -14.65 -41.87
N PRO A 30 -20.17 -15.20 -41.45
CA PRO A 30 -20.72 -14.94 -40.14
C PRO A 30 -19.75 -15.34 -39.02
N ALA A 31 -18.84 -16.30 -39.26
CA ALA A 31 -17.78 -16.64 -38.33
C ALA A 31 -16.72 -15.52 -38.21
N ALA A 32 -16.35 -14.88 -39.32
CA ALA A 32 -15.41 -13.76 -39.33
C ALA A 32 -16.02 -12.50 -38.68
N SER A 33 -17.31 -12.24 -38.90
CA SER A 33 -18.03 -11.13 -38.25
C SER A 33 -18.16 -11.34 -36.75
N GLN A 34 -18.47 -12.56 -36.29
CA GLN A 34 -18.51 -12.89 -34.86
C GLN A 34 -17.13 -12.82 -34.20
N ALA A 35 -16.07 -13.26 -34.89
CA ALA A 35 -14.70 -13.14 -34.38
C ALA A 35 -14.28 -11.67 -34.22
N ALA A 36 -14.58 -10.83 -35.21
CA ALA A 36 -14.28 -9.39 -35.15
C ALA A 36 -15.05 -8.68 -34.01
N SER A 37 -16.33 -9.04 -33.80
CA SER A 37 -17.13 -8.50 -32.70
C SER A 37 -16.59 -8.92 -31.32
N LYS A 38 -16.15 -10.18 -31.17
CA LYS A 38 -15.50 -10.66 -29.95
C LYS A 38 -14.18 -9.94 -29.66
N GLU A 39 -13.38 -9.68 -30.69
CA GLU A 39 -12.12 -8.94 -30.55
C GLU A 39 -12.36 -7.47 -30.18
N GLU A 40 -13.34 -6.82 -30.80
CA GLU A 40 -13.74 -5.45 -30.44
C GLU A 40 -14.23 -5.37 -28.99
N SER A 41 -15.00 -6.37 -28.55
CA SER A 41 -15.46 -6.52 -27.17
C SER A 41 -14.30 -6.60 -26.17
N ARG A 42 -13.33 -7.49 -26.44
CA ARG A 42 -12.11 -7.63 -25.62
C ARG A 42 -11.31 -6.35 -25.59
N ARG A 43 -11.11 -5.70 -26.74
CA ARG A 43 -10.39 -4.43 -26.82
C ARG A 43 -11.08 -3.33 -25.99
N LYS A 44 -12.41 -3.24 -26.02
CA LYS A 44 -13.18 -2.29 -25.19
C LYS A 44 -13.00 -2.59 -23.70
N LEU A 45 -13.09 -3.86 -23.30
CA LEU A 45 -12.87 -4.27 -21.92
C LEU A 45 -11.44 -3.97 -21.46
N GLY A 46 -10.43 -4.43 -22.21
CA GLY A 46 -9.02 -4.19 -21.90
C GLY A 46 -8.71 -2.69 -21.78
N SER A 47 -9.27 -1.86 -22.67
CA SER A 47 -9.13 -0.39 -22.58
C SER A 47 -9.78 0.19 -21.32
N ALA A 48 -10.89 -0.37 -20.86
CA ALA A 48 -11.55 0.05 -19.61
C ALA A 48 -10.74 -0.41 -18.39
N ILE A 49 -10.28 -1.66 -18.36
CA ILE A 49 -9.45 -2.22 -17.27
C ILE A 49 -8.12 -1.48 -17.16
N GLN A 50 -7.47 -1.16 -18.28
CA GLN A 50 -6.23 -0.37 -18.28
C GLN A 50 -6.39 0.98 -17.57
N ARG A 51 -7.59 1.59 -17.61
CA ARG A 51 -7.89 2.83 -16.88
C ARG A 51 -8.17 2.61 -15.39
N ILE A 52 -8.54 1.39 -14.98
CA ILE A 52 -8.75 0.98 -13.59
C ILE A 52 -7.43 0.58 -12.92
N GLN A 53 -6.41 0.20 -13.71
CA GLN A 53 -5.10 -0.15 -13.19
C GLN A 53 -4.62 0.87 -12.14
N PRO A 54 -4.07 0.42 -10.99
CA PRO A 54 -3.76 1.32 -9.88
C PRO A 54 -2.93 2.54 -10.28
N GLU A 55 -1.92 2.34 -11.15
CA GLU A 55 -1.08 3.41 -11.68
C GLU A 55 -1.87 4.44 -12.50
N SER A 56 -2.75 3.97 -13.39
CA SER A 56 -3.62 4.82 -14.21
C SER A 56 -4.62 5.64 -13.38
N MET A 57 -5.14 5.05 -12.30
CA MET A 57 -6.06 5.73 -11.39
C MET A 57 -5.35 6.74 -10.48
N ALA A 58 -4.08 6.52 -10.17
CA ALA A 58 -3.27 7.46 -9.39
C ALA A 58 -3.01 8.77 -10.14
N ILE A 59 -2.89 8.72 -11.46
CA ILE A 59 -2.59 9.90 -12.27
C ILE A 59 -3.85 10.73 -12.48
N GLN A 60 -4.79 10.37 -13.36
CA GLN A 60 -5.90 11.30 -13.70
C GLN A 60 -7.18 10.64 -14.21
N SER A 61 -7.37 9.33 -14.01
CA SER A 61 -8.60 8.67 -14.47
C SER A 61 -9.81 9.16 -13.66
N ARG A 62 -10.60 10.07 -14.24
CA ARG A 62 -11.91 10.48 -13.67
C ARG A 62 -12.77 9.22 -13.53
N ARG A 63 -13.14 8.86 -12.30
CA ARG A 63 -13.86 7.62 -11.99
C ARG A 63 -15.13 7.47 -12.83
N GLU A 64 -15.87 8.54 -13.05
CA GLU A 64 -17.06 8.58 -13.92
C GLU A 64 -16.77 8.10 -15.35
N LEU A 65 -15.66 8.52 -15.97
CA LEU A 65 -15.30 8.09 -17.33
C LEU A 65 -14.98 6.58 -17.38
N VAL A 66 -14.43 6.04 -16.29
CA VAL A 66 -14.12 4.62 -16.15
C VAL A 66 -15.39 3.80 -15.95
N VAL A 67 -16.29 4.26 -15.09
CA VAL A 67 -17.64 3.69 -14.91
C VAL A 67 -18.40 3.66 -16.24
N ASN A 68 -18.42 4.77 -16.97
CA ASN A 68 -19.07 4.86 -18.28
C ASN A 68 -18.44 3.90 -19.30
N GLY A 69 -17.12 3.73 -19.27
CA GLY A 69 -16.40 2.76 -20.10
C GLY A 69 -16.84 1.32 -19.84
N LEU A 70 -16.84 0.88 -18.56
CA LEU A 70 -17.29 -0.46 -18.19
C LEU A 70 -18.77 -0.69 -18.50
N ASN A 71 -19.63 0.28 -18.19
CA ASN A 71 -21.06 0.16 -18.46
C ASN A 71 -21.37 0.14 -19.97
N SER A 72 -20.60 0.86 -20.79
CA SER A 72 -20.72 0.78 -22.25
C SER A 72 -20.31 -0.60 -22.79
N TRP A 73 -19.23 -1.18 -22.24
CA TRP A 73 -18.85 -2.55 -22.55
C TRP A 73 -19.94 -3.55 -22.11
N LEU A 74 -20.43 -3.43 -20.88
CA LEU A 74 -21.47 -4.30 -20.31
C LEU A 74 -22.72 -4.32 -21.18
N ALA A 75 -23.27 -3.14 -21.50
CA ALA A 75 -24.48 -2.99 -22.30
C ALA A 75 -24.38 -3.65 -23.69
N THR A 76 -23.18 -3.68 -24.27
CA THR A 76 -22.98 -4.24 -25.61
C THR A 76 -22.72 -5.76 -25.59
N ASN A 77 -22.22 -6.31 -24.47
CA ASN A 77 -21.60 -7.64 -24.49
C ASN A 77 -22.08 -8.62 -23.42
N ALA A 78 -22.58 -8.14 -22.29
CA ALA A 78 -22.71 -8.97 -21.09
C ALA A 78 -23.88 -8.60 -20.17
N GLU A 79 -24.62 -7.51 -20.43
CA GLU A 79 -25.76 -7.07 -19.61
C GLU A 79 -26.81 -8.19 -19.45
N GLY A 80 -27.17 -8.85 -20.55
CA GLY A 80 -28.11 -9.98 -20.51
C GLY A 80 -27.60 -11.22 -19.77
N ASP A 81 -26.29 -11.39 -19.60
CA ASP A 81 -25.74 -12.48 -18.79
C ASP A 81 -25.79 -12.13 -17.29
N VAL A 82 -25.53 -10.87 -16.94
CA VAL A 82 -25.70 -10.37 -15.58
C VAL A 82 -27.18 -10.43 -15.15
N GLU A 83 -28.11 -10.04 -16.02
CA GLU A 83 -29.55 -10.07 -15.71
C GLU A 83 -30.10 -11.49 -15.45
N LYS A 84 -29.51 -12.50 -16.09
CA LYS A 84 -29.86 -13.92 -15.86
C LYS A 84 -29.37 -14.41 -14.49
N LEU A 85 -28.24 -13.88 -14.03
CA LEU A 85 -27.66 -14.24 -12.74
C LEU A 85 -28.30 -13.41 -11.63
N LYS A 86 -29.16 -14.06 -10.84
CA LYS A 86 -29.75 -13.45 -9.64
C LYS A 86 -29.00 -13.94 -8.42
N ILE A 87 -28.78 -13.04 -7.47
CA ILE A 87 -28.29 -13.42 -6.14
C ILE A 87 -29.31 -14.38 -5.54
N SER A 88 -28.86 -15.57 -5.16
CA SER A 88 -29.69 -16.60 -4.55
C SER A 88 -30.24 -16.13 -3.19
N ASP A 89 -31.36 -16.70 -2.75
CA ASP A 89 -31.91 -16.43 -1.41
C ASP A 89 -30.91 -16.83 -0.30
N ALA A 90 -30.12 -17.89 -0.54
CA ALA A 90 -29.08 -18.33 0.38
C ALA A 90 -28.01 -17.24 0.59
N ASN A 91 -27.51 -16.64 -0.49
CA ASN A 91 -26.58 -15.50 -0.40
C ASN A 91 -27.29 -14.27 0.19
N GLY A 92 -28.47 -13.92 -0.32
CA GLY A 92 -29.21 -12.73 0.09
C GLY A 92 -29.52 -12.69 1.58
N SER A 93 -29.82 -13.85 2.20
CA SER A 93 -30.10 -13.97 3.63
C SER A 93 -28.91 -13.64 4.55
N ARG A 94 -27.68 -13.69 4.01
CA ARG A 94 -26.44 -13.43 4.75
C ARG A 94 -25.94 -11.99 4.61
N LEU A 95 -26.52 -11.21 3.69
CA LEU A 95 -26.09 -9.85 3.38
C LEU A 95 -26.95 -8.82 4.10
N SER A 96 -26.34 -7.68 4.46
CA SER A 96 -27.12 -6.54 4.93
C SER A 96 -28.03 -6.03 3.81
N PRO A 97 -29.18 -5.40 4.11
CA PRO A 97 -30.06 -4.85 3.07
C PRO A 97 -29.36 -3.83 2.16
N ALA A 98 -28.36 -3.12 2.66
CA ALA A 98 -27.58 -2.17 1.87
C ALA A 98 -26.62 -2.90 0.91
N VAL A 99 -25.89 -3.90 1.38
CA VAL A 99 -25.02 -4.74 0.54
C VAL A 99 -25.84 -5.47 -0.51
N LEU A 100 -26.97 -6.06 -0.14
CA LEU A 100 -27.83 -6.78 -1.10
C LEU A 100 -28.29 -5.86 -2.24
N ARG A 101 -28.71 -4.62 -1.94
CA ARG A 101 -29.10 -3.64 -2.97
C ARG A 101 -27.95 -3.32 -3.92
N THR A 102 -26.76 -3.07 -3.37
CA THR A 102 -25.56 -2.77 -4.15
C THR A 102 -25.12 -3.98 -5.01
N ALA A 103 -25.15 -5.19 -4.45
CA ALA A 103 -24.78 -6.40 -5.16
C ALA A 103 -25.78 -6.77 -6.27
N SER A 104 -27.07 -6.47 -6.06
CA SER A 104 -28.14 -6.75 -7.03
C SER A 104 -28.17 -5.79 -8.22
N ALA A 105 -27.40 -4.70 -8.17
CA ALA A 105 -27.34 -3.76 -9.28
C ALA A 105 -26.69 -4.40 -10.52
N VAL A 106 -27.31 -4.22 -11.69
CA VAL A 106 -26.78 -4.75 -12.96
C VAL A 106 -25.55 -3.94 -13.40
N ARG A 107 -25.59 -2.62 -13.24
CA ARG A 107 -24.55 -1.70 -13.71
C ARG A 107 -23.44 -1.51 -12.70
N PHE A 108 -22.25 -1.19 -13.21
CA PHE A 108 -21.10 -0.80 -12.41
C PHE A 108 -21.30 0.60 -11.81
N SER A 109 -20.80 0.76 -10.59
CA SER A 109 -20.78 1.99 -9.79
C SER A 109 -19.33 2.45 -9.53
N GLU A 110 -19.14 3.63 -8.94
CA GLU A 110 -17.79 4.09 -8.55
C GLU A 110 -17.13 3.18 -7.51
N ASN A 111 -17.91 2.62 -6.57
CA ASN A 111 -17.41 1.67 -5.58
C ASN A 111 -16.89 0.39 -6.23
N ASP A 112 -17.50 -0.03 -7.34
CA ASP A 112 -17.01 -1.19 -8.10
C ASP A 112 -15.65 -0.90 -8.74
N ILE A 113 -15.41 0.32 -9.22
CA ILE A 113 -14.11 0.72 -9.78
C ILE A 113 -13.02 0.69 -8.70
N VAL A 114 -13.33 1.23 -7.52
CA VAL A 114 -12.44 1.20 -6.36
C VAL A 114 -12.12 -0.24 -5.96
N TYR A 115 -13.14 -1.10 -5.89
CA TYR A 115 -12.96 -2.52 -5.58
C TYR A 115 -12.08 -3.25 -6.59
N ILE A 116 -12.33 -3.08 -7.90
CA ILE A 116 -11.55 -3.73 -8.96
C ILE A 116 -10.08 -3.26 -8.89
N ARG A 117 -9.84 -1.95 -8.72
CA ARG A 117 -8.50 -1.39 -8.54
C ARG A 117 -7.78 -2.06 -7.37
N ASP A 118 -8.45 -2.16 -6.22
CA ASP A 118 -7.86 -2.73 -5.00
C ASP A 118 -7.55 -4.23 -5.18
N CYS A 119 -8.41 -4.98 -5.89
CA CYS A 119 -8.15 -6.37 -6.25
C CYS A 119 -6.93 -6.52 -7.17
N LEU A 120 -6.82 -5.69 -8.21
CA LEU A 120 -5.66 -5.69 -9.12
C LEU A 120 -4.36 -5.36 -8.40
N LEU A 121 -4.41 -4.38 -7.49
CA LEU A 121 -3.27 -4.00 -6.65
C LEU A 121 -2.79 -5.16 -5.79
N LEU A 122 -3.71 -5.79 -5.05
CA LEU A 122 -3.40 -6.89 -4.14
C LEU A 122 -3.03 -8.19 -4.87
N LYS A 123 -3.57 -8.40 -6.08
CA LYS A 123 -3.14 -9.47 -6.98
C LYS A 123 -1.65 -9.29 -7.29
N SER A 124 -1.24 -8.15 -7.85
CA SER A 124 0.17 -7.89 -8.19
C SER A 124 1.08 -8.02 -6.97
N LEU A 125 0.66 -7.47 -5.82
CA LEU A 125 1.41 -7.56 -4.57
C LEU A 125 1.68 -9.01 -4.18
N THR A 126 0.63 -9.82 -4.11
CA THR A 126 0.77 -11.21 -3.67
C THR A 126 1.51 -12.07 -4.69
N GLU A 127 1.42 -11.78 -5.99
CA GLU A 127 2.27 -12.46 -7.00
C GLU A 127 3.74 -12.24 -6.70
N SER A 128 4.11 -10.98 -6.44
CA SER A 128 5.50 -10.61 -6.19
C SER A 128 6.03 -11.27 -4.93
N ILE A 129 5.29 -11.19 -3.83
CA ILE A 129 5.68 -11.81 -2.55
C ILE A 129 5.84 -13.32 -2.72
N TRP A 130 4.90 -13.99 -3.38
CA TRP A 130 4.96 -15.45 -3.55
C TRP A 130 6.14 -15.87 -4.44
N LYS A 131 6.38 -15.16 -5.55
CA LYS A 131 7.55 -15.39 -6.41
C LYS A 131 8.88 -15.20 -5.66
N GLN A 132 8.97 -14.18 -4.79
CA GLN A 132 10.16 -13.95 -3.96
C GLN A 132 10.35 -15.03 -2.90
N THR A 133 9.26 -15.47 -2.27
CA THR A 133 9.26 -16.55 -1.28
C THR A 133 9.75 -17.84 -1.94
N ASP A 134 9.24 -18.17 -3.13
CA ASP A 134 9.68 -19.33 -3.91
C ASP A 134 11.17 -19.27 -4.25
N SER A 135 11.65 -18.10 -4.69
CA SER A 135 13.06 -17.88 -5.04
C SER A 135 14.00 -17.98 -3.83
N SER A 136 13.50 -17.73 -2.63
CA SER A 136 14.26 -17.79 -1.38
C SER A 136 14.26 -19.19 -0.74
N SER A 137 13.37 -20.07 -1.18
CA SER A 137 13.30 -21.45 -0.71
C SER A 137 14.47 -22.28 -1.24
N SER A 138 15.06 -23.13 -0.39
CA SER A 138 16.16 -24.02 -0.80
C SER A 138 15.77 -25.02 -1.89
N SER A 139 14.49 -25.37 -1.99
CA SER A 139 13.94 -26.24 -3.05
C SER A 139 13.51 -25.47 -4.30
N GLY A 140 13.58 -24.13 -4.30
CA GLY A 140 13.03 -23.27 -5.36
C GLY A 140 11.49 -23.20 -5.40
N GLN A 141 10.81 -23.86 -4.46
CA GLN A 141 9.36 -23.80 -4.29
C GLN A 141 9.03 -23.72 -2.81
N ALA A 142 8.44 -22.61 -2.38
CA ALA A 142 8.02 -22.44 -1.00
C ALA A 142 6.70 -23.17 -0.75
N THR A 143 6.44 -23.54 0.50
CA THR A 143 5.13 -24.09 0.88
C THR A 143 4.09 -22.98 0.90
N ASP A 144 2.81 -23.33 0.78
CA ASP A 144 1.72 -22.34 0.92
C ASP A 144 1.74 -21.68 2.30
N ARG A 145 2.13 -22.42 3.35
CA ARG A 145 2.37 -21.87 4.69
C ARG A 145 3.43 -20.75 4.67
N ASP A 146 4.59 -21.00 4.06
CA ASP A 146 5.67 -20.00 3.96
C ASP A 146 5.18 -18.73 3.23
N ARG A 147 4.45 -18.92 2.13
CA ARG A 147 3.89 -17.82 1.33
C ARG A 147 2.85 -17.02 2.09
N ILE A 148 1.98 -17.68 2.87
CA ILE A 148 0.98 -17.03 3.73
C ILE A 148 1.68 -16.20 4.82
N VAL A 149 2.66 -16.79 5.51
CA VAL A 149 3.44 -16.12 6.56
C VAL A 149 4.19 -14.91 5.99
N ALA A 150 4.79 -15.06 4.80
CA ALA A 150 5.48 -13.97 4.11
C ALA A 150 4.52 -12.82 3.76
N THR A 151 3.34 -13.13 3.23
CA THR A 151 2.29 -12.12 2.94
C THR A 151 1.84 -11.40 4.20
N PHE A 152 1.53 -12.14 5.27
CA PHE A 152 1.12 -11.55 6.55
C PHE A 152 2.17 -10.58 7.09
N ARG A 153 3.43 -11.02 7.17
CA ARG A 153 4.53 -10.19 7.68
C ARG A 153 4.81 -8.99 6.78
N HIS A 154 4.67 -9.13 5.47
CA HIS A 154 4.83 -8.01 4.56
C HIS A 154 3.78 -6.92 4.85
N LEU A 155 2.51 -7.28 4.96
CA LEU A 155 1.42 -6.33 5.21
C LEU A 155 1.53 -5.68 6.59
N VAL A 156 1.86 -6.45 7.63
CA VAL A 156 2.09 -5.94 8.99
C VAL A 156 3.23 -4.91 9.05
N ARG A 157 4.32 -5.11 8.29
CA ARG A 157 5.43 -4.13 8.20
C ARG A 157 5.04 -2.87 7.43
N ASN A 158 4.19 -3.01 6.40
CA ASN A 158 3.83 -1.92 5.50
C ASN A 158 2.59 -1.14 5.92
N VAL A 159 1.81 -1.62 6.90
CA VAL A 159 0.67 -0.92 7.48
C VAL A 159 0.91 -0.78 8.98
N SER A 160 1.47 0.34 9.42
CA SER A 160 1.66 0.65 10.83
C SER A 160 0.35 1.06 11.52
N LEU A 161 0.22 0.75 12.81
CA LEU A 161 -0.96 1.10 13.58
C LEU A 161 -1.03 2.60 13.85
N LEU A 162 -2.24 3.14 13.79
CA LEU A 162 -2.56 4.47 14.31
C LEU A 162 -2.58 4.43 15.83
N ARG A 163 -2.28 5.56 16.47
CA ARG A 163 -2.49 5.67 17.92
C ARG A 163 -3.98 5.67 18.22
N THR A 164 -4.36 5.17 19.40
CA THR A 164 -5.77 5.11 19.82
C THR A 164 -6.40 6.51 19.98
N ASP A 165 -5.59 7.54 20.21
CA ASP A 165 -6.00 8.94 20.32
C ASP A 165 -5.87 9.73 19.01
N GLU A 166 -5.37 9.09 17.94
CA GLU A 166 -5.21 9.72 16.64
C GLU A 166 -6.51 9.67 15.84
N ASP A 167 -7.13 10.83 15.65
CA ASP A 167 -8.27 10.97 14.75
C ASP A 167 -7.78 11.10 13.30
N ARG A 168 -8.06 10.08 12.50
CA ARG A 168 -7.76 10.06 11.08
C ARG A 168 -9.05 10.07 10.28
N VAL A 169 -9.07 10.86 9.21
CA VAL A 169 -10.15 10.83 8.22
C VAL A 169 -10.46 9.39 7.79
N PRO A 170 -11.74 9.02 7.64
CA PRO A 170 -12.11 7.74 7.08
C PRO A 170 -11.47 7.54 5.70
N VAL A 171 -10.82 6.39 5.52
CA VAL A 171 -10.13 6.02 4.28
C VAL A 171 -10.51 4.62 3.85
N GLY A 172 -10.40 4.35 2.55
CA GLY A 172 -10.51 3.00 2.00
C GLY A 172 -9.21 2.21 2.14
N LEU A 173 -9.26 0.95 1.70
CA LEU A 173 -8.13 0.02 1.76
C LEU A 173 -6.90 0.54 0.99
N TYR A 174 -7.10 1.06 -0.22
CA TYR A 174 -6.04 1.66 -1.01
C TYR A 174 -5.31 2.78 -0.29
N GLU A 175 -6.04 3.74 0.30
CA GLU A 175 -5.41 4.87 0.98
C GLU A 175 -4.71 4.44 2.28
N ALA A 176 -5.21 3.41 2.98
CA ALA A 176 -4.51 2.80 4.11
C ALA A 176 -3.16 2.18 3.68
N LEU A 177 -3.14 1.40 2.59
CA LEU A 177 -1.91 0.81 2.02
C LEU A 177 -0.93 1.88 1.51
N LEU A 178 -1.46 2.90 0.82
CA LEU A 178 -0.67 3.97 0.22
C LEU A 178 0.06 4.78 1.28
N THR A 179 -0.65 5.20 2.33
CA THR A 179 -0.08 5.93 3.47
C THR A 179 0.76 5.03 4.39
N GLY A 180 0.56 3.71 4.33
CA GLY A 180 1.22 2.72 5.17
C GLY A 180 0.82 2.82 6.65
N ARG A 181 -0.38 3.32 6.92
CA ARG A 181 -0.92 3.51 8.27
C ARG A 181 -2.37 3.04 8.30
N GLY A 182 -2.83 2.48 9.41
CA GLY A 182 -4.21 2.02 9.56
C GLY A 182 -4.52 1.53 10.96
N SER A 183 -5.78 1.19 11.18
CA SER A 183 -6.24 0.45 12.36
C SER A 183 -5.88 -1.04 12.25
N VAL A 184 -6.10 -1.80 13.34
CA VAL A 184 -5.96 -3.27 13.31
C VAL A 184 -6.92 -3.85 12.28
N GLU A 185 -8.11 -3.29 12.17
CA GLU A 185 -9.11 -3.74 11.22
C GLU A 185 -8.68 -3.50 9.76
N ASP A 186 -7.99 -2.40 9.47
CA ASP A 186 -7.46 -2.14 8.12
C ASP A 186 -6.36 -3.15 7.76
N ARG A 187 -5.54 -3.60 8.73
CA ARG A 187 -4.59 -4.70 8.52
C ARG A 187 -5.29 -6.00 8.20
N VAL A 188 -6.29 -6.37 9.00
CA VAL A 188 -7.09 -7.59 8.81
C VAL A 188 -7.74 -7.59 7.43
N TRP A 189 -8.32 -6.45 7.03
CA TRP A 189 -8.93 -6.28 5.73
C TRP A 189 -7.91 -6.45 4.60
N ALA A 190 -6.74 -5.81 4.70
CA ALA A 190 -5.67 -5.98 3.72
C ALA A 190 -5.19 -7.43 3.60
N ILE A 191 -4.99 -8.12 4.72
CA ILE A 191 -4.54 -9.52 4.76
C ILE A 191 -5.55 -10.44 4.09
N ALA A 192 -6.83 -10.31 4.47
CA ALA A 192 -7.89 -11.14 3.93
C ALA A 192 -8.07 -10.96 2.42
N GLU A 193 -8.14 -9.72 1.94
CA GLU A 193 -8.31 -9.45 0.51
C GLU A 193 -7.06 -9.83 -0.30
N ALA A 194 -5.86 -9.67 0.27
CA ALA A 194 -4.62 -10.12 -0.38
C ALA A 194 -4.62 -11.64 -0.57
N LEU A 195 -4.91 -12.40 0.48
CA LEU A 195 -4.96 -13.86 0.44
C LEU A 195 -6.10 -14.38 -0.45
N ARG A 196 -7.23 -13.66 -0.50
CA ARG A 196 -8.32 -13.97 -1.42
C ARG A 196 -7.88 -13.92 -2.88
N GLN A 197 -6.99 -13.01 -3.28
CA GLN A 197 -6.42 -12.99 -4.65
C GLN A 197 -5.56 -14.23 -4.99
N ARG A 198 -5.28 -15.10 -4.01
CA ARG A 198 -4.62 -16.39 -4.17
C ARG A 198 -5.56 -17.58 -3.96
N SER A 199 -6.86 -17.34 -3.89
CA SER A 199 -7.87 -18.34 -3.52
C SER A 199 -7.59 -18.97 -2.15
N VAL A 200 -7.01 -18.21 -1.22
CA VAL A 200 -6.76 -18.64 0.16
C VAL A 200 -7.84 -18.04 1.04
N ASP A 201 -8.67 -18.91 1.63
CA ASP A 201 -9.79 -18.49 2.47
C ASP A 201 -9.30 -17.95 3.82
N THR A 202 -9.98 -16.92 4.31
CA THR A 202 -9.68 -16.29 5.60
C THR A 202 -10.94 -16.11 6.43
N VAL A 203 -10.80 -16.27 7.74
CA VAL A 203 -11.86 -16.06 8.72
C VAL A 203 -11.28 -15.26 9.88
N VAL A 204 -12.02 -14.25 10.33
CA VAL A 204 -11.70 -13.48 11.52
C VAL A 204 -12.44 -14.10 12.69
N LEU A 205 -11.72 -14.49 13.73
CA LEU A 205 -12.27 -15.02 14.96
C LEU A 205 -12.30 -13.88 15.98
N LYS A 206 -13.50 -13.43 16.35
CA LYS A 206 -13.68 -12.46 17.44
C LYS A 206 -14.02 -13.19 18.73
N ALA A 207 -13.19 -13.04 19.75
CA ALA A 207 -13.40 -13.70 21.04
C ALA A 207 -14.71 -13.24 21.71
N ALA A 208 -15.34 -14.13 22.49
CA ALA A 208 -16.60 -13.84 23.17
C ALA A 208 -16.46 -12.80 24.30
N THR A 209 -15.29 -12.76 24.94
CA THR A 209 -14.93 -11.82 26.01
C THR A 209 -13.58 -11.17 25.70
N PRO A 210 -13.30 -9.96 26.22
CA PRO A 210 -11.98 -9.33 26.09
C PRO A 210 -10.86 -10.17 26.71
N GLY A 211 -9.66 -10.06 26.15
CA GLY A 211 -8.45 -10.75 26.59
C GLY A 211 -7.67 -9.93 27.60
N ASP A 212 -6.59 -10.52 28.12
CA ASP A 212 -5.62 -9.79 28.93
C ASP A 212 -4.51 -9.23 28.02
N PRO A 213 -4.51 -7.94 27.67
CA PRO A 213 -3.51 -7.37 26.76
C PRO A 213 -2.06 -7.52 27.28
N MET A 214 -1.88 -7.72 28.60
CA MET A 214 -0.58 -7.89 29.24
C MET A 214 -0.09 -9.34 29.27
N SER A 215 -0.95 -10.30 28.92
CA SER A 215 -0.57 -11.71 28.87
C SER A 215 0.54 -11.96 27.85
N THR A 216 1.51 -12.80 28.25
CA THR A 216 2.57 -13.31 27.38
C THR A 216 2.12 -14.48 26.51
N ASP A 217 0.88 -14.93 26.63
CA ASP A 217 0.23 -15.87 25.73
C ASP A 217 -0.67 -15.10 24.76
N VAL A 218 -0.38 -15.19 23.46
CA VAL A 218 -1.13 -14.51 22.38
C VAL A 218 -2.61 -14.87 22.42
N VAL A 219 -2.94 -16.13 22.67
CA VAL A 219 -4.33 -16.62 22.63
C VAL A 219 -5.13 -16.08 23.81
N LEU A 220 -4.50 -15.95 24.98
CA LEU A 220 -5.14 -15.33 26.14
C LEU A 220 -5.24 -13.81 26.01
N ALA A 221 -4.33 -13.19 25.24
CA ALA A 221 -4.23 -11.75 25.13
C ALA A 221 -5.02 -11.14 23.96
N ALA A 222 -5.25 -11.87 22.88
CA ALA A 222 -5.90 -11.36 21.68
C ALA A 222 -7.42 -11.25 21.86
N ASP A 223 -8.02 -10.21 21.30
CA ASP A 223 -9.49 -10.08 21.14
C ASP A 223 -9.97 -10.58 19.78
N MET A 224 -9.04 -10.61 18.82
CA MET A 224 -9.28 -10.98 17.45
C MET A 224 -8.08 -11.77 16.92
N LEU A 225 -8.37 -12.88 16.26
CA LEU A 225 -7.37 -13.63 15.50
C LEU A 225 -7.81 -13.73 14.04
N VAL A 226 -6.84 -13.76 13.13
CA VAL A 226 -7.06 -14.09 11.72
C VAL A 226 -6.68 -15.54 11.53
N GLY A 227 -7.65 -16.35 11.13
CA GLY A 227 -7.47 -17.72 10.71
C GLY A 227 -7.37 -17.80 9.19
N VAL A 228 -6.31 -18.42 8.69
CA VAL A 228 -6.07 -18.61 7.26
C VAL A 228 -6.14 -20.10 6.92
N ILE A 229 -6.98 -20.47 5.96
CA ILE A 229 -7.17 -21.87 5.58
C ILE A 229 -6.06 -22.29 4.61
N SER A 230 -5.28 -23.30 4.99
CA SER A 230 -4.21 -23.88 4.18
C SER A 230 -4.43 -25.38 4.07
N GLY A 231 -5.04 -25.82 2.97
CA GLY A 231 -5.44 -27.21 2.80
C GLY A 231 -6.57 -27.60 3.76
N LYS A 232 -6.29 -28.50 4.71
CA LYS A 232 -7.25 -28.96 5.73
C LYS A 232 -6.99 -28.39 7.12
N GLU A 233 -6.06 -27.44 7.21
CA GLU A 233 -5.64 -26.83 8.47
C GLU A 233 -5.97 -25.34 8.44
N ILE A 234 -6.07 -24.75 9.62
CA ILE A 234 -6.10 -23.30 9.81
C ILE A 234 -4.77 -22.85 10.40
N LEU A 235 -4.29 -21.69 9.96
CA LEU A 235 -3.12 -21.02 10.51
C LEU A 235 -3.58 -19.76 11.23
N LEU A 236 -3.22 -19.59 12.50
CA LEU A 236 -3.69 -18.48 13.32
C LEU A 236 -2.68 -17.35 13.42
N PHE A 237 -3.17 -16.11 13.33
CA PHE A 237 -2.37 -14.90 13.40
C PHE A 237 -3.04 -13.85 14.31
N ASP A 238 -2.22 -13.10 15.06
CA ASP A 238 -2.64 -11.91 15.81
C ASP A 238 -2.27 -10.65 15.00
N PRO A 239 -3.26 -9.93 14.42
CA PRO A 239 -3.02 -8.74 13.61
C PRO A 239 -2.61 -7.50 14.44
N LEU A 240 -2.92 -7.48 15.74
CA LEU A 240 -2.56 -6.40 16.66
C LEU A 240 -1.08 -6.51 17.05
N ARG A 241 -0.64 -7.71 17.46
CA ARG A 241 0.79 -7.97 17.72
C ARG A 241 1.60 -8.19 16.46
N GLY A 242 0.94 -8.32 15.30
CA GLY A 242 1.60 -8.50 14.02
C GLY A 242 2.44 -9.78 13.96
N THR A 243 1.95 -10.86 14.57
CA THR A 243 2.68 -12.13 14.72
C THR A 243 1.78 -13.32 14.47
N ALA A 244 2.35 -14.45 14.03
CA ALA A 244 1.64 -15.72 14.01
C ALA A 244 1.46 -16.23 15.45
N VAL A 245 0.36 -16.92 15.73
CA VAL A 245 0.17 -17.59 17.02
C VAL A 245 1.23 -18.69 17.14
N PRO A 246 2.10 -18.66 18.17
CA PRO A 246 3.15 -19.65 18.31
C PRO A 246 2.58 -21.00 18.74
N LYS A 247 3.23 -22.08 18.31
CA LYS A 247 3.05 -23.40 18.92
C LYS A 247 3.61 -23.41 20.35
N PRO A 248 3.13 -24.30 21.25
CA PRO A 248 3.53 -24.30 22.66
C PRO A 248 5.06 -24.31 22.91
N ASP A 249 5.83 -24.97 22.04
CA ASP A 249 7.29 -25.08 22.16
C ASP A 249 8.08 -24.04 21.35
N ASP A 250 7.41 -23.21 20.55
CA ASP A 250 8.08 -22.14 19.82
C ASP A 250 8.51 -21.06 20.83
N LYS A 251 9.79 -20.69 20.82
CA LYS A 251 10.39 -19.61 21.63
C LYS A 251 10.97 -18.47 20.79
N ASN A 252 10.85 -18.54 19.47
CA ASN A 252 11.38 -17.52 18.56
C ASN A 252 10.57 -16.23 18.68
N ALA A 253 11.24 -15.08 18.74
CA ALA A 253 10.57 -13.78 18.71
C ALA A 253 9.83 -13.53 17.39
N ILE A 254 10.32 -14.15 16.31
CA ILE A 254 9.67 -14.18 15.00
C ILE A 254 9.12 -15.59 14.78
N VAL A 255 7.80 -15.73 14.89
CA VAL A 255 7.10 -17.00 14.68
C VAL A 255 6.94 -17.22 13.18
N LEU A 256 7.53 -18.31 12.67
CA LEU A 256 7.47 -18.70 11.26
C LEU A 256 6.52 -19.87 10.99
N ASP A 257 6.17 -20.62 12.03
CA ASP A 257 5.31 -21.80 11.93
C ASP A 257 4.06 -21.59 12.81
N PRO A 258 2.97 -21.04 12.23
CA PRO A 258 1.76 -20.74 12.98
C PRO A 258 1.13 -21.99 13.59
N ALA A 259 0.54 -21.83 14.77
CA ALA A 259 -0.33 -22.84 15.37
C ALA A 259 -1.72 -22.86 14.69
N GLY A 260 -2.41 -24.00 14.80
CA GLY A 260 -3.77 -24.20 14.32
C GLY A 260 -4.83 -24.16 15.42
N LEU A 261 -6.01 -24.75 15.16
CA LEU A 261 -7.14 -24.77 16.10
C LEU A 261 -6.81 -25.35 17.47
N GLU A 262 -5.82 -26.25 17.54
CA GLU A 262 -5.37 -26.85 18.79
C GLU A 262 -4.90 -25.81 19.82
N ALA A 263 -4.39 -24.66 19.37
CA ALA A 263 -4.00 -23.57 20.27
C ALA A 263 -5.20 -22.90 20.96
N LEU A 264 -6.41 -23.06 20.42
CA LEU A 264 -7.66 -22.50 20.97
C LEU A 264 -8.44 -23.53 21.80
N ALA A 265 -8.04 -24.80 21.76
CA ALA A 265 -8.77 -25.89 22.39
C ALA A 265 -8.83 -25.73 23.91
N GLY A 266 -10.04 -25.89 24.48
CA GLY A 266 -10.26 -25.78 25.92
C GLY A 266 -10.33 -24.35 26.46
N ILE A 267 -10.22 -23.33 25.60
CA ILE A 267 -10.33 -21.93 26.00
C ILE A 267 -11.72 -21.40 25.65
N GLU A 268 -12.58 -21.26 26.67
CA GLU A 268 -14.01 -20.99 26.53
C GLU A 268 -14.34 -19.77 25.64
N ARG A 269 -13.58 -18.67 25.77
CA ARG A 269 -13.81 -17.44 24.98
C ARG A 269 -13.63 -17.64 23.47
N TRP A 270 -12.85 -18.65 23.06
CA TRP A 270 -12.66 -19.01 21.66
C TRP A 270 -13.68 -20.04 21.20
N THR A 271 -14.09 -20.99 22.04
CA THR A 271 -15.20 -21.89 21.72
C THR A 271 -16.49 -21.13 21.42
N ALA A 272 -16.75 -20.03 22.15
CA ALA A 272 -17.88 -19.13 21.91
C ALA A 272 -17.56 -17.95 20.97
N ALA A 273 -16.42 -17.97 20.27
CA ALA A 273 -16.05 -16.90 19.35
C ALA A 273 -17.04 -16.75 18.19
N THR A 274 -17.10 -15.54 17.64
CA THR A 274 -17.87 -15.25 16.42
C THR A 274 -16.93 -15.31 15.21
N PRO A 275 -17.08 -16.28 14.30
CA PRO A 275 -16.36 -16.30 13.03
C PRO A 275 -16.97 -15.31 12.03
N LEU A 276 -16.11 -14.52 11.38
CA LEU A 276 -16.48 -13.46 10.47
C LEU A 276 -15.70 -13.62 9.15
N VAL A 277 -16.39 -13.60 8.00
CA VAL A 277 -15.74 -13.56 6.68
C VAL A 277 -15.53 -12.13 6.23
N VAL A 278 -14.37 -11.87 5.63
CA VAL A 278 -13.98 -10.53 5.18
C VAL A 278 -14.15 -10.46 3.67
N CYS A 279 -15.12 -9.68 3.21
CA CYS A 279 -15.32 -9.41 1.79
C CYS A 279 -15.82 -8.00 1.57
N HIS A 280 -15.31 -7.34 0.53
CA HIS A 280 -15.92 -6.13 0.01
C HIS A 280 -17.36 -6.39 -0.49
N PRO A 281 -18.34 -5.49 -0.28
CA PRO A 281 -19.74 -5.66 -0.74
C PRO A 281 -19.90 -6.02 -2.21
N SER A 282 -19.10 -5.41 -3.09
CA SER A 282 -19.09 -5.71 -4.54
C SER A 282 -18.69 -7.15 -4.86
N ALA A 283 -17.99 -7.87 -3.98
CA ALA A 283 -17.58 -9.25 -4.23
C ALA A 283 -18.77 -10.21 -4.42
N PHE A 284 -19.94 -9.90 -3.87
CA PHE A 284 -21.14 -10.73 -3.99
C PHE A 284 -21.97 -10.39 -5.23
N ALA A 285 -21.55 -9.43 -6.05
CA ALA A 285 -22.32 -8.94 -7.18
C ALA A 285 -22.14 -9.82 -8.43
N PRO A 286 -23.21 -10.32 -9.07
CA PRO A 286 -23.09 -11.14 -10.29
C PRO A 286 -22.32 -10.46 -11.43
N ARG A 287 -22.36 -9.13 -11.52
CA ARG A 287 -21.54 -8.36 -12.47
C ARG A 287 -20.03 -8.55 -12.28
N MET A 288 -19.56 -8.83 -11.05
CA MET A 288 -18.15 -9.15 -10.78
C MET A 288 -17.79 -10.55 -11.26
N LEU A 289 -18.71 -11.52 -11.17
CA LEU A 289 -18.50 -12.86 -11.71
C LEU A 289 -18.32 -12.80 -13.23
N ILE A 290 -19.26 -12.14 -13.90
CA ILE A 290 -19.19 -11.96 -15.35
C ILE A 290 -17.94 -11.18 -15.74
N LEU A 291 -17.54 -10.15 -14.98
CA LEU A 291 -16.30 -9.45 -15.26
C LEU A 291 -15.09 -10.40 -15.14
N GLN A 292 -14.98 -11.13 -14.03
CA GLN A 292 -13.89 -12.08 -13.76
C GLN A 292 -13.72 -13.12 -14.87
N GLU A 293 -14.81 -13.67 -15.40
CA GLU A 293 -14.79 -14.66 -16.49
C GLU A 293 -14.34 -14.09 -17.84
N ARG A 294 -14.43 -12.76 -18.00
CA ARG A 294 -14.16 -12.07 -19.28
C ARG A 294 -12.82 -11.34 -19.29
N LEU A 295 -12.15 -11.22 -18.14
CA LEU A 295 -10.82 -10.64 -18.05
C LEU A 295 -9.78 -11.49 -18.80
N ASP A 296 -8.82 -10.81 -19.42
CA ASP A 296 -7.66 -11.46 -19.98
C ASP A 296 -6.74 -12.00 -18.87
N ALA A 297 -5.91 -12.99 -19.20
CA ALA A 297 -5.04 -13.65 -18.22
C ALA A 297 -4.11 -12.66 -17.48
N SER A 298 -3.60 -11.63 -18.18
CA SER A 298 -2.78 -10.56 -17.58
C SER A 298 -3.51 -9.78 -16.50
N ASP A 299 -4.81 -9.55 -16.69
CA ASP A 299 -5.65 -8.74 -15.81
C ASP A 299 -6.52 -9.57 -14.87
N SER A 300 -6.41 -10.91 -14.95
CA SER A 300 -7.19 -11.83 -14.12
C SER A 300 -7.04 -11.51 -12.63
N ALA A 301 -8.15 -11.30 -11.94
CA ALA A 301 -8.21 -11.08 -10.50
C ALA A 301 -9.45 -11.77 -9.96
N ILE A 302 -9.43 -12.14 -8.68
CA ILE A 302 -10.59 -12.74 -8.03
C ILE A 302 -11.50 -11.59 -7.62
N LEU A 303 -12.58 -11.39 -8.36
CA LEU A 303 -13.54 -10.30 -8.17
C LEU A 303 -14.84 -10.77 -7.53
N TYR A 304 -15.22 -12.03 -7.71
CA TYR A 304 -16.46 -12.57 -7.18
C TYR A 304 -16.22 -13.61 -6.08
N GLU A 305 -17.11 -13.65 -5.10
CA GLU A 305 -17.16 -14.69 -4.07
C GLU A 305 -18.58 -15.24 -3.94
N GLU A 306 -18.69 -16.57 -4.04
CA GLU A 306 -19.94 -17.29 -3.76
C GLU A 306 -20.00 -17.55 -2.26
N LEU A 307 -20.95 -16.94 -1.55
CA LEU A 307 -20.97 -17.04 -0.09
C LEU A 307 -21.58 -18.37 0.40
N ALA A 308 -22.82 -18.63 0.02
CA ALA A 308 -23.67 -19.72 0.52
C ALA A 308 -24.28 -20.60 -0.60
N GLY A 309 -23.98 -20.30 -1.87
CA GLY A 309 -24.36 -21.12 -3.03
C GLY A 309 -25.60 -20.67 -3.78
N GLY A 310 -25.76 -21.24 -4.98
CA GLY A 310 -26.94 -21.06 -5.83
C GLY A 310 -26.89 -19.87 -6.79
N THR A 311 -25.85 -19.03 -6.75
CA THR A 311 -25.68 -17.95 -7.74
C THR A 311 -24.75 -18.36 -8.88
N SER A 312 -23.71 -19.14 -8.58
CA SER A 312 -22.68 -19.60 -9.52
C SER A 312 -22.27 -21.06 -9.27
N GLU A 313 -21.40 -21.59 -10.13
CA GLU A 313 -20.80 -22.92 -9.97
C GLU A 313 -19.57 -22.92 -9.04
N ILE A 314 -19.13 -21.75 -8.58
CA ILE A 314 -18.03 -21.65 -7.62
C ILE A 314 -18.47 -22.30 -6.32
N ARG A 315 -17.62 -23.17 -5.77
CA ARG A 315 -17.89 -23.83 -4.48
C ARG A 315 -18.09 -22.74 -3.40
N PRO A 316 -19.19 -22.74 -2.63
CA PRO A 316 -19.47 -21.68 -1.65
C PRO A 316 -18.39 -21.55 -0.57
N LEU A 317 -18.04 -20.31 -0.20
CA LEU A 317 -17.08 -20.01 0.87
C LEU A 317 -17.48 -20.66 2.19
N LEU A 318 -18.77 -20.61 2.56
CA LEU A 318 -19.23 -21.23 3.80
C LEU A 318 -19.03 -22.76 3.80
N ASP A 319 -19.13 -23.43 2.66
CA ASP A 319 -18.86 -24.87 2.56
C ASP A 319 -17.35 -25.14 2.69
N ARG A 320 -16.51 -24.31 2.07
CA ARG A 320 -15.04 -24.42 2.16
C ARG A 320 -14.56 -24.24 3.60
N LEU A 321 -15.13 -23.26 4.31
CA LEU A 321 -14.82 -23.01 5.72
C LEU A 321 -15.33 -24.15 6.62
N ASN A 322 -16.54 -24.65 6.37
CA ASN A 322 -17.14 -25.71 7.18
C ASN A 322 -16.31 -27.00 7.20
N ASP A 323 -15.62 -27.33 6.11
CA ASP A 323 -14.70 -28.49 6.04
C ASP A 323 -13.57 -28.42 7.08
N VAL A 324 -13.16 -27.21 7.50
CA VAL A 324 -11.99 -27.00 8.35
C VAL A 324 -12.40 -26.56 9.76
N ILE A 325 -13.34 -25.63 9.88
CA ILE A 325 -13.73 -25.05 11.16
C ILE A 325 -15.12 -25.47 11.65
N GLY A 326 -15.90 -26.19 10.83
CA GLY A 326 -17.31 -26.50 11.09
C GLY A 326 -17.57 -27.33 12.34
N THR A 327 -16.57 -28.09 12.82
CA THR A 327 -16.65 -28.84 14.08
C THR A 327 -16.70 -27.94 15.30
N THR A 328 -16.07 -26.76 15.22
CA THR A 328 -16.00 -25.78 16.31
C THR A 328 -17.02 -24.68 16.11
N TRP A 329 -17.09 -24.13 14.89
CA TRP A 329 -18.06 -23.09 14.52
C TRP A 329 -18.81 -23.51 13.24
N PRO A 330 -20.06 -23.97 13.36
CA PRO A 330 -20.88 -24.37 12.20
C PRO A 330 -21.11 -23.20 11.23
N SER A 331 -21.32 -23.48 9.93
CA SER A 331 -21.54 -22.47 8.89
C SER A 331 -22.60 -21.42 9.23
N ASP A 332 -23.65 -21.81 9.95
CA ASP A 332 -24.73 -20.90 10.33
C ASP A 332 -24.30 -19.79 11.30
N SER A 333 -23.24 -20.04 12.07
CA SER A 333 -22.65 -19.07 13.00
C SER A 333 -21.75 -18.04 12.31
N VAL A 334 -21.30 -18.33 11.08
CA VAL A 334 -20.43 -17.46 10.30
C VAL A 334 -21.20 -16.28 9.73
N LYS A 335 -20.68 -15.08 9.93
CA LYS A 335 -21.28 -13.82 9.46
C LYS A 335 -20.34 -13.06 8.54
N VAL A 336 -20.88 -12.18 7.70
CA VAL A 336 -20.07 -11.22 6.96
C VAL A 336 -19.60 -10.13 7.90
N TRP A 337 -18.32 -9.80 7.85
CA TRP A 337 -17.75 -8.70 8.63
C TRP A 337 -18.20 -7.36 8.05
N ASP A 338 -18.70 -6.48 8.91
CA ASP A 338 -19.29 -5.19 8.56
C ASP A 338 -18.26 -4.09 8.31
N VAL A 339 -17.02 -4.25 8.77
CA VAL A 339 -16.00 -3.20 8.69
C VAL A 339 -15.71 -2.73 7.26
N PRO A 340 -15.51 -3.60 6.25
CA PRO A 340 -15.33 -3.15 4.87
C PRO A 340 -16.47 -2.23 4.40
N GLU A 341 -17.74 -2.63 4.64
CA GLU A 341 -18.92 -1.81 4.29
C GLU A 341 -18.89 -0.46 5.00
N GLN A 342 -18.63 -0.45 6.32
CA GLN A 342 -18.57 0.77 7.12
C GLN A 342 -17.47 1.72 6.65
N ARG A 343 -16.29 1.21 6.32
CA ARG A 343 -15.15 2.00 5.83
C ARG A 343 -15.47 2.65 4.48
N ILE A 344 -16.05 1.89 3.55
CA ILE A 344 -16.46 2.41 2.24
C ILE A 344 -17.52 3.49 2.39
N ALA A 345 -18.55 3.25 3.21
CA ALA A 345 -19.60 4.21 3.46
C ALA A 345 -19.07 5.50 4.11
N ALA A 346 -18.17 5.38 5.09
CA ALA A 346 -17.56 6.52 5.75
C ALA A 346 -16.64 7.33 4.82
N ALA A 347 -15.85 6.65 3.97
CA ALA A 347 -14.99 7.31 2.98
C ALA A 347 -15.78 8.01 1.87
N ALA A 348 -17.00 7.54 1.55
CA ALA A 348 -17.88 8.20 0.59
C ALA A 348 -18.62 9.43 1.18
N ALA A 349 -18.72 9.51 2.51
CA ALA A 349 -19.52 10.51 3.22
C ALA A 349 -18.68 11.52 4.03
N LEU A 350 -17.48 11.87 3.55
CA LEU A 350 -16.60 12.83 4.23
C LEU A 350 -17.24 14.22 4.33
N THR A 351 -17.18 14.81 5.52
CA THR A 351 -17.50 16.23 5.76
C THR A 351 -16.47 17.15 5.07
N GLU A 352 -16.78 18.44 4.90
CA GLU A 352 -15.84 19.40 4.29
C GLU A 352 -14.52 19.50 5.07
N GLN A 353 -14.57 19.49 6.41
CA GLN A 353 -13.36 19.46 7.24
C GLN A 353 -12.54 18.19 7.01
N GLN A 354 -13.19 17.03 6.92
CA GLN A 354 -12.51 15.76 6.62
C GLN A 354 -11.96 15.74 5.19
N LYS A 355 -12.60 16.36 4.20
CA LYS A 355 -12.04 16.51 2.85
C LYS A 355 -10.75 17.32 2.86
N GLN A 356 -10.67 18.38 3.66
CA GLN A 356 -9.45 19.17 3.82
C GLN A 356 -8.34 18.35 4.50
N GLN A 357 -8.65 17.65 5.58
CA GLN A 357 -7.71 16.76 6.26
C GLN A 357 -7.24 15.61 5.34
N PHE A 358 -8.12 15.06 4.51
CA PHE A 358 -7.79 14.07 3.50
C PHE A 358 -6.84 14.63 2.44
N ALA A 359 -7.09 15.85 1.95
CA ALA A 359 -6.19 16.51 1.02
C ALA A 359 -4.79 16.71 1.62
N LEU A 360 -4.70 17.12 2.90
CA LEU A 360 -3.42 17.26 3.61
C LEU A 360 -2.71 15.93 3.80
N LEU A 361 -3.44 14.86 4.13
CA LEU A 361 -2.89 13.50 4.28
C LEU A 361 -2.24 13.00 2.97
N MET A 362 -2.85 13.31 1.83
CA MET A 362 -2.40 12.85 0.53
C MET A 362 -1.36 13.78 -0.10
N ARG A 363 -1.25 15.03 0.37
CA ARG A 363 -0.39 16.07 -0.19
C ARG A 363 1.09 15.68 -0.35
N PRO A 364 1.74 14.94 0.59
CA PRO A 364 3.12 14.52 0.39
C PRO A 364 3.33 13.70 -0.89
N LEU A 365 2.34 12.93 -1.32
CA LEU A 365 2.42 12.07 -2.51
C LEU A 365 2.43 12.83 -3.84
N ASP A 366 2.06 14.12 -3.83
CA ASP A 366 2.22 15.01 -4.98
C ASP A 366 3.70 15.34 -5.28
N SER A 367 4.60 15.02 -4.34
CA SER A 367 6.03 15.31 -4.43
C SER A 367 6.77 14.45 -5.48
N PRO A 368 7.93 14.92 -5.99
CA PRO A 368 8.41 16.30 -5.87
C PRO A 368 7.51 17.24 -6.66
N PHE A 369 7.55 18.51 -6.31
CA PHE A 369 6.88 19.53 -7.09
C PHE A 369 7.78 19.98 -8.24
N GLU A 370 7.23 19.98 -9.47
CA GLU A 370 7.96 20.44 -10.65
C GLU A 370 8.19 21.95 -10.55
N ARG A 371 9.44 22.34 -10.75
CA ARG A 371 9.87 23.73 -10.61
C ARG A 371 10.04 24.31 -12.00
N GLU A 372 9.20 25.26 -12.35
CA GLU A 372 9.44 26.15 -13.48
C GLU A 372 10.16 27.39 -12.92
N SER A 373 11.19 27.89 -13.61
CA SER A 373 11.79 29.17 -13.22
C SER A 373 10.71 30.24 -13.37
N VAL A 374 10.48 31.00 -12.30
CA VAL A 374 9.47 32.06 -12.34
C VAL A 374 10.11 33.25 -13.02
N ASN A 375 9.73 33.49 -14.28
CA ASN A 375 10.11 34.68 -14.99
C ASN A 375 9.25 35.85 -14.51
N VAL A 376 9.86 36.70 -13.67
CA VAL A 376 9.20 37.89 -13.09
C VAL A 376 8.78 38.89 -14.17
N GLY A 377 9.36 38.79 -15.37
CA GLY A 377 8.98 39.54 -16.55
C GLY A 377 7.53 39.36 -16.98
N ASN A 378 6.96 38.17 -16.80
CA ASN A 378 5.63 37.79 -17.28
C ASN A 378 4.51 37.96 -16.22
N LEU A 379 4.85 38.47 -15.02
CA LEU A 379 3.89 38.57 -13.90
C LEU A 379 2.92 39.76 -14.01
N ILE A 380 3.10 40.68 -14.96
CA ILE A 380 2.22 41.86 -15.17
C ILE A 380 1.48 41.79 -16.52
N ASP A 381 1.05 40.62 -16.97
CA ASP A 381 0.12 40.52 -18.11
C ASP A 381 -1.32 40.92 -17.67
N ASP A 382 -1.47 42.11 -17.07
CA ASP A 382 -2.77 42.74 -16.82
C ASP A 382 -3.18 43.54 -18.06
N PRO A 383 -4.24 43.14 -18.79
CA PRO A 383 -4.68 43.82 -20.01
C PRO A 383 -5.15 45.27 -19.78
N ASN A 384 -5.31 45.71 -18.52
CA ASN A 384 -5.70 47.07 -18.17
C ASN A 384 -4.52 48.00 -17.85
N VAL A 385 -3.27 47.51 -17.88
CA VAL A 385 -2.08 48.30 -17.58
C VAL A 385 -1.32 48.59 -18.87
N ASN A 386 -1.26 49.87 -19.28
CA ASN A 386 -0.42 50.28 -20.42
C ASN A 386 1.05 50.25 -20.00
N GLN A 387 1.72 49.13 -20.26
CA GLN A 387 3.11 48.92 -19.88
C GLN A 387 4.08 49.89 -20.57
N GLU A 388 3.71 50.52 -21.69
CA GLU A 388 4.58 51.46 -22.42
C GLU A 388 4.71 52.82 -21.70
N GLU A 389 3.77 53.16 -20.81
CA GLU A 389 3.74 54.44 -20.07
C GLU A 389 4.42 54.38 -18.69
N LEU A 390 4.78 53.18 -18.21
CA LEU A 390 5.40 52.98 -16.91
C LEU A 390 6.92 53.17 -16.97
N THR A 391 7.47 53.91 -16.00
CA THR A 391 8.93 53.97 -15.79
C THR A 391 9.48 52.61 -15.35
N MET A 392 10.79 52.37 -15.54
CA MET A 392 11.43 51.12 -15.09
C MET A 392 11.21 50.86 -13.60
N ASP A 393 11.29 51.89 -12.75
CA ASP A 393 11.09 51.76 -11.31
C ASP A 393 9.64 51.37 -10.97
N GLN A 394 8.65 51.91 -11.69
CA GLN A 394 7.24 51.54 -11.49
C GLN A 394 6.94 50.12 -11.98
N LYS A 395 7.51 49.70 -13.12
CA LYS A 395 7.43 48.31 -13.59
C LYS A 395 8.02 47.35 -12.58
N MET A 396 9.18 47.69 -12.03
CA MET A 396 9.86 46.87 -11.03
C MET A 396 9.06 46.80 -9.74
N ALA A 397 8.51 47.91 -9.25
CA ALA A 397 7.65 47.93 -8.06
C ALA A 397 6.37 47.10 -8.24
N MET A 398 5.72 47.17 -9.41
CA MET A 398 4.55 46.35 -9.73
C MET A 398 4.92 44.86 -9.84
N LYS A 399 6.08 44.53 -10.43
CA LYS A 399 6.58 43.14 -10.53
C LYS A 399 6.87 42.57 -9.16
N MET A 400 7.48 43.37 -8.28
CA MET A 400 7.74 42.98 -6.89
C MET A 400 6.45 42.80 -6.09
N ALA A 401 5.46 43.68 -6.25
CA ALA A 401 4.15 43.52 -5.60
C ALA A 401 3.35 42.30 -6.13
N ALA A 402 3.42 42.02 -7.44
CA ALA A 402 2.82 40.83 -8.04
C ALA A 402 3.53 39.55 -7.58
N LEU A 403 4.86 39.59 -7.46
CA LEU A 403 5.65 38.53 -6.87
C LEU A 403 5.24 38.33 -5.40
N ASP A 404 5.20 39.37 -4.57
CA ASP A 404 4.75 39.29 -3.17
C ASP A 404 3.36 38.67 -3.04
N LYS A 405 2.41 39.04 -3.91
CA LYS A 405 1.06 38.45 -3.93
C LYS A 405 1.05 36.98 -4.39
N LEU A 406 1.93 36.60 -5.32
CA LEU A 406 2.14 35.20 -5.71
C LEU A 406 2.80 34.42 -4.56
N LEU A 407 3.71 35.06 -3.82
CA LEU A 407 4.35 34.49 -2.65
C LEU A 407 3.37 34.29 -1.48
N GLU A 408 2.39 35.18 -1.33
CA GLU A 408 1.27 35.03 -0.39
C GLU A 408 0.35 33.85 -0.75
N ARG A 409 0.25 33.53 -2.04
CA ARG A 409 -0.49 32.36 -2.53
C ARG A 409 0.43 31.15 -2.59
N SER A 410 0.62 30.51 -1.44
CA SER A 410 1.48 29.31 -1.32
C SER A 410 1.20 28.25 -2.40
N ASP A 411 -0.07 28.04 -2.77
CA ASP A 411 -0.51 27.07 -3.79
C ASP A 411 0.00 27.36 -5.20
N ASP A 412 0.18 28.64 -5.57
CA ASP A 412 0.72 29.02 -6.88
C ASP A 412 2.25 28.82 -6.93
N LEU A 413 2.92 28.83 -5.77
CA LEU A 413 4.34 28.52 -5.62
C LEU A 413 4.66 27.03 -5.51
N PHE A 414 3.66 26.19 -5.22
CA PHE A 414 3.84 24.75 -5.14
C PHE A 414 4.24 24.14 -6.49
N GLY A 415 4.25 24.89 -7.60
CA GLY A 415 4.56 24.34 -8.91
C GLY A 415 3.56 23.26 -9.33
N LYS A 416 3.83 22.56 -10.43
CA LYS A 416 2.95 21.46 -10.87
C LYS A 416 3.29 20.22 -10.04
N PRO A 417 2.31 19.54 -9.42
CA PRO A 417 2.57 18.30 -8.69
C PRO A 417 3.02 17.23 -9.68
N SER A 418 4.26 16.71 -9.54
CA SER A 418 4.75 15.67 -10.46
C SER A 418 4.09 14.32 -10.20
N ARG A 419 3.60 14.09 -8.96
CA ARG A 419 3.03 12.82 -8.49
C ARG A 419 3.97 11.62 -8.65
N ARG A 420 5.28 11.85 -8.80
CA ARG A 420 6.25 10.74 -8.93
C ARG A 420 6.23 9.89 -7.67
N LEU A 421 6.16 10.49 -6.48
CA LEU A 421 6.07 9.73 -5.23
C LEU A 421 4.82 8.87 -5.16
N LEU A 422 3.67 9.41 -5.58
CA LEU A 422 2.43 8.65 -5.68
C LEU A 422 2.59 7.42 -6.59
N ILE A 423 3.09 7.59 -7.81
CA ILE A 423 3.26 6.51 -8.79
C ILE A 423 4.25 5.46 -8.25
N THR A 424 5.41 5.89 -7.77
CA THR A 424 6.42 4.99 -7.21
C THR A 424 5.88 4.24 -5.99
N ARG A 425 5.10 4.89 -5.12
CA ARG A 425 4.48 4.22 -3.97
C ARG A 425 3.44 3.19 -4.42
N VAL A 426 2.62 3.49 -5.43
CA VAL A 426 1.66 2.53 -6.01
C VAL A 426 2.39 1.31 -6.55
N GLN A 427 3.46 1.49 -7.31
CA GLN A 427 4.29 0.38 -7.81
C GLN A 427 4.89 -0.46 -6.68
N GLN A 428 5.37 0.21 -5.63
CA GLN A 428 5.91 -0.47 -4.47
C GLN A 428 4.86 -1.34 -3.77
N ILE A 429 3.65 -0.82 -3.52
CA ILE A 429 2.56 -1.60 -2.90
C ILE A 429 1.96 -2.64 -3.83
N MET A 430 2.21 -2.54 -5.14
CA MET A 430 1.94 -3.61 -6.13
C MET A 430 3.03 -4.67 -6.19
N GLY A 431 4.10 -4.53 -5.41
CA GLY A 431 5.16 -5.55 -5.30
C GLY A 431 6.44 -5.27 -6.09
N SER A 432 6.65 -4.07 -6.65
CA SER A 432 7.95 -3.71 -7.21
C SER A 432 8.94 -3.46 -6.07
N PHE A 433 9.86 -4.41 -5.89
CA PHE A 433 10.89 -4.38 -4.86
C PHE A 433 12.30 -4.49 -5.47
N ASP A 434 12.48 -4.13 -6.73
CA ASP A 434 13.78 -4.21 -7.38
C ASP A 434 14.71 -3.04 -6.99
N VAL A 435 15.95 -3.06 -7.50
CA VAL A 435 16.92 -1.98 -7.24
C VAL A 435 16.49 -0.67 -7.90
N GLY A 436 15.76 -0.73 -9.01
CA GLY A 436 15.19 0.45 -9.67
C GLY A 436 14.23 1.19 -8.76
N MET A 437 13.35 0.48 -8.05
CA MET A 437 12.47 1.07 -7.02
C MET A 437 13.26 1.86 -5.95
N ILE A 438 14.39 1.32 -5.48
CA ILE A 438 15.25 2.02 -4.52
C ILE A 438 15.85 3.29 -5.13
N GLN A 439 16.32 3.21 -6.38
CA GLN A 439 16.87 4.36 -7.10
C GLN A 439 15.82 5.44 -7.34
N ASP A 440 14.59 5.08 -7.69
CA ASP A 440 13.49 6.02 -7.92
C ASP A 440 13.13 6.78 -6.64
N LEU A 441 12.98 6.06 -5.51
CA LEU A 441 12.74 6.68 -4.20
C LEU A 441 13.90 7.62 -3.79
N GLN A 442 15.15 7.25 -4.08
CA GLN A 442 16.31 8.10 -3.82
C GLN A 442 16.32 9.36 -4.70
N GLN A 443 15.99 9.27 -5.98
CA GLN A 443 15.89 10.43 -6.87
C GLN A 443 14.78 11.38 -6.44
N ILE A 444 13.62 10.85 -6.06
CA ILE A 444 12.51 11.63 -5.52
C ILE A 444 12.92 12.34 -4.23
N ARG A 445 13.63 11.66 -3.33
CA ARG A 445 14.20 12.24 -2.12
C ARG A 445 15.13 13.41 -2.44
N ILE A 446 16.08 13.23 -3.36
CA ILE A 446 17.03 14.29 -3.75
C ILE A 446 16.28 15.51 -4.32
N ALA A 447 15.30 15.28 -5.18
CA ALA A 447 14.48 16.35 -5.75
C ALA A 447 13.66 17.09 -4.67
N SER A 448 13.19 16.38 -3.65
CA SER A 448 12.37 16.94 -2.56
C SER A 448 13.20 17.66 -1.49
N LEU A 449 14.52 17.46 -1.43
CA LEU A 449 15.41 18.15 -0.47
C LEU A 449 15.77 19.59 -0.88
N GLN A 450 15.41 20.02 -2.08
CA GLN A 450 15.77 21.35 -2.54
C GLN A 450 14.88 22.43 -1.87
N GLU A 451 15.46 23.28 -1.02
CA GLU A 451 14.70 24.29 -0.26
C GLU A 451 14.49 25.63 -0.98
N LYS A 452 15.10 25.79 -2.16
CA LYS A 452 15.15 27.06 -2.90
C LYS A 452 14.69 26.88 -4.35
N VAL A 453 14.06 27.92 -4.88
CA VAL A 453 13.72 28.07 -6.31
C VAL A 453 14.48 29.28 -6.86
N GLU A 454 14.91 29.20 -8.10
CA GLU A 454 15.57 30.30 -8.79
C GLU A 454 14.52 31.23 -9.43
N LEU A 455 14.56 32.51 -9.04
CA LEU A 455 13.74 33.57 -9.64
C LEU A 455 14.56 34.31 -10.68
N GLU A 456 14.04 34.40 -11.90
CA GLU A 456 14.66 35.18 -12.97
C GLU A 456 14.04 36.58 -12.96
N ILE A 457 14.79 37.55 -12.46
CA ILE A 457 14.39 38.96 -12.41
C ILE A 457 15.03 39.68 -13.61
N PRO A 458 14.26 40.16 -14.61
CA PRO A 458 14.82 40.95 -15.70
C PRO A 458 15.35 42.27 -15.16
N VAL A 459 16.65 42.52 -15.37
CA VAL A 459 17.32 43.78 -15.01
C VAL A 459 17.27 44.75 -16.19
N ASP A 460 17.46 44.26 -17.42
CA ASP A 460 17.35 44.99 -18.69
C ASP A 460 16.84 44.04 -19.80
N ASP A 461 16.50 44.55 -20.99
CA ASP A 461 15.99 43.79 -22.17
C ASP A 461 16.87 42.61 -22.62
N LYS A 462 18.11 42.50 -22.10
CA LYS A 462 19.08 41.44 -22.46
C LYS A 462 19.70 40.73 -21.25
N LYS A 463 19.32 41.07 -20.01
CA LYS A 463 19.95 40.53 -18.80
C LYS A 463 18.92 40.21 -17.72
N ALA A 464 18.91 38.96 -17.26
CA ALA A 464 18.18 38.55 -16.08
C ALA A 464 19.16 38.25 -14.92
N MET A 465 18.79 38.69 -13.72
CA MET A 465 19.44 38.32 -12.47
C MET A 465 18.71 37.11 -11.89
N VAL A 466 19.46 36.05 -11.58
CA VAL A 466 18.91 34.86 -10.91
C VAL A 466 19.05 35.04 -9.40
N VAL A 467 17.93 35.05 -8.68
CA VAL A 467 17.89 35.18 -7.23
C VAL A 467 17.35 33.90 -6.60
N PRO A 468 18.08 33.25 -5.68
CA PRO A 468 17.57 32.09 -4.97
C PRO A 468 16.52 32.52 -3.93
N PHE A 469 15.31 31.99 -4.07
CA PHE A 469 14.18 32.24 -3.19
C PHE A 469 13.90 31.02 -2.31
N LYS A 470 13.77 31.22 -0.99
CA LYS A 470 13.47 30.14 -0.04
C LYS A 470 11.97 29.81 -0.09
N LEU A 471 11.64 28.53 -0.20
CA LEU A 471 10.25 28.09 -0.24
C LEU A 471 9.49 28.40 1.06
N PRO A 472 8.17 28.68 0.98
CA PRO A 472 7.30 28.79 2.15
C PRO A 472 7.35 27.56 3.05
N GLN A 473 7.17 27.75 4.36
CA GLN A 473 7.26 26.67 5.35
C GLN A 473 6.28 25.53 5.06
N ALA A 474 5.06 25.84 4.62
CA ALA A 474 4.07 24.81 4.26
C ALA A 474 4.57 23.86 3.14
N ILE A 475 5.34 24.38 2.17
CA ILE A 475 5.94 23.56 1.10
C ILE A 475 7.07 22.70 1.67
N LEU A 476 7.92 23.30 2.49
CA LEU A 476 9.02 22.61 3.14
C LEU A 476 8.52 21.49 4.05
N ASP A 477 7.40 21.67 4.74
CA ASP A 477 6.79 20.65 5.60
C ASP A 477 6.26 19.46 4.78
N VAL A 478 5.58 19.73 3.66
CA VAL A 478 5.13 18.67 2.73
C VAL A 478 6.32 17.91 2.13
N GLN A 479 7.36 18.63 1.71
CA GLN A 479 8.58 18.03 1.18
C GLN A 479 9.32 17.21 2.24
N ARG A 480 9.38 17.70 3.48
CA ARG A 480 9.97 16.97 4.61
C ARG A 480 9.24 15.65 4.85
N ASN A 481 7.92 15.67 4.85
CA ASN A 481 7.10 14.47 4.98
C ASN A 481 7.38 13.48 3.83
N ALA A 482 7.42 13.97 2.59
CA ALA A 482 7.73 13.14 1.42
C ALA A 482 9.13 12.53 1.49
N VAL A 483 10.14 13.29 1.95
CA VAL A 483 11.49 12.78 2.15
C VAL A 483 11.53 11.72 3.25
N GLY A 484 10.85 11.94 4.37
CA GLY A 484 10.71 10.95 5.45
C GLY A 484 10.09 9.65 4.93
N ASP A 485 8.97 9.76 4.21
CA ASP A 485 8.25 8.62 3.63
C ASP A 485 9.14 7.85 2.62
N THR A 486 9.84 8.53 1.70
CA THR A 486 10.76 7.86 0.75
C THR A 486 11.85 7.05 1.44
N LEU A 487 12.41 7.56 2.54
CA LEU A 487 13.50 6.89 3.25
C LEU A 487 12.99 5.67 4.01
N TYR A 488 11.83 5.78 4.69
CA TYR A 488 11.19 4.64 5.33
C TYR A 488 10.80 3.57 4.29
N TRP A 489 10.16 3.96 3.19
CA TRP A 489 9.78 3.04 2.13
C TRP A 489 10.97 2.39 1.42
N THR A 490 12.10 3.09 1.29
CA THR A 490 13.34 2.47 0.82
C THR A 490 13.74 1.28 1.69
N SER A 491 13.65 1.43 3.02
CA SER A 491 13.96 0.32 3.93
C SER A 491 12.96 -0.84 3.81
N MET A 492 11.68 -0.57 3.56
CA MET A 492 10.69 -1.63 3.33
C MET A 492 11.00 -2.42 2.06
N THR A 493 11.42 -1.74 0.98
CA THR A 493 11.89 -2.41 -0.24
C THR A 493 13.14 -3.26 0.05
N GLN A 494 14.11 -2.75 0.80
CA GLN A 494 15.31 -3.50 1.20
C GLN A 494 14.95 -4.77 2.01
N MET A 495 14.02 -4.66 2.96
CA MET A 495 13.54 -5.83 3.72
C MET A 495 12.81 -6.85 2.83
N SER A 496 11.99 -6.42 1.87
CA SER A 496 11.35 -7.33 0.90
C SER A 496 12.36 -8.05 0.02
N ARG A 497 13.51 -7.40 -0.27
CA ARG A 497 14.65 -8.00 -1.01
C ARG A 497 15.53 -8.91 -0.17
N ASN A 498 15.22 -9.09 1.11
CA ASN A 498 16.09 -9.76 2.08
C ASN A 498 17.47 -9.08 2.28
N ASP A 499 17.59 -7.78 1.99
CA ASP A 499 18.79 -6.98 2.25
C ASP A 499 18.70 -6.33 3.64
N MET A 500 18.75 -7.19 4.67
CA MET A 500 18.50 -6.80 6.06
C MET A 500 19.57 -5.81 6.58
N GLY A 501 20.82 -5.95 6.15
CA GLY A 501 21.89 -5.04 6.53
C GLY A 501 21.66 -3.62 6.03
N ALA A 502 21.31 -3.46 4.75
CA ALA A 502 20.97 -2.15 4.21
C ALA A 502 19.70 -1.58 4.85
N ALA A 503 18.68 -2.42 5.10
CA ALA A 503 17.46 -2.00 5.77
C ALA A 503 17.74 -1.39 7.16
N VAL A 504 18.55 -2.07 7.99
CA VAL A 504 18.94 -1.55 9.32
C VAL A 504 19.62 -0.18 9.21
N ALA A 505 20.58 -0.02 8.28
CA ALA A 505 21.27 1.24 8.08
C ALA A 505 20.30 2.36 7.66
N THR A 506 19.37 2.07 6.75
CA THR A 506 18.36 3.02 6.28
C THR A 506 17.38 3.42 7.38
N LEU A 507 16.91 2.46 8.20
CA LEU A 507 15.99 2.71 9.32
C LEU A 507 16.63 3.60 10.40
N ARG A 508 17.88 3.34 10.77
CA ARG A 508 18.64 4.20 11.70
C ARG A 508 18.83 5.60 11.14
N ASN A 509 19.15 5.69 9.85
CA ASN A 509 19.31 6.97 9.17
C ASN A 509 18.00 7.77 9.14
N TYR A 510 16.87 7.09 8.95
CA TYR A 510 15.54 7.68 9.05
C TYR A 510 15.31 8.30 10.42
N ARG A 511 15.46 7.53 11.52
CA ARG A 511 15.23 8.06 12.86
C ARG A 511 16.15 9.21 13.24
N ARG A 512 17.40 9.19 12.77
CA ARG A 512 18.35 10.29 12.99
C ARG A 512 17.92 11.59 12.30
N GLN A 513 17.37 11.52 11.09
CA GLN A 513 16.92 12.69 10.33
C GLN A 513 15.50 13.13 10.72
N TYR A 514 14.67 12.19 11.16
CA TYR A 514 13.22 12.35 11.35
C TYR A 514 12.76 11.81 12.72
N PRO A 515 13.30 12.29 13.86
CA PRO A 515 13.05 11.71 15.18
C PRO A 515 11.63 11.94 15.72
N ALA A 516 10.86 12.86 15.13
CA ALA A 516 9.50 13.21 15.55
C ALA A 516 8.42 12.75 14.55
N GLU A 517 8.81 11.99 13.52
CA GLU A 517 7.88 11.59 12.46
C GLU A 517 7.06 10.34 12.83
N LYS A 518 5.93 10.18 12.13
CA LYS A 518 4.93 9.13 12.36
C LYS A 518 5.44 7.67 12.26
N LEU A 519 6.58 7.43 11.61
CA LEU A 519 7.12 6.07 11.38
C LEU A 519 8.33 5.74 12.26
N VAL A 520 8.64 6.56 13.28
CA VAL A 520 9.76 6.31 14.20
C VAL A 520 9.62 4.96 14.91
N PHE A 521 8.48 4.68 15.55
CA PHE A 521 8.29 3.41 16.24
C PHE A 521 8.18 2.19 15.31
N PRO A 522 7.40 2.23 14.21
CA PRO A 522 7.45 1.17 13.20
C PRO A 522 8.87 0.88 12.70
N SER A 523 9.72 1.92 12.58
CA SER A 523 11.10 1.73 12.13
C SER A 523 11.97 0.98 13.15
N LEU A 524 11.72 1.13 14.47
CA LEU A 524 12.41 0.36 15.51
C LEU A 524 12.01 -1.11 15.48
N THR A 525 10.72 -1.39 15.36
CA THR A 525 10.21 -2.77 15.28
C THR A 525 10.70 -3.46 14.00
N CYS A 526 10.71 -2.76 12.86
CA CYS A 526 11.26 -3.28 11.61
C CYS A 526 12.78 -3.51 11.68
N GLU A 527 13.51 -2.63 12.37
CA GLU A 527 14.95 -2.83 12.61
C GLU A 527 15.20 -4.07 13.45
N ALA A 528 14.45 -4.25 14.54
CA ALA A 528 14.56 -5.44 15.37
C ALA A 528 14.30 -6.71 14.56
N GLU A 529 13.27 -6.71 13.70
CA GLU A 529 12.97 -7.84 12.82
C GLU A 529 14.11 -8.14 11.83
N ALA A 530 14.74 -7.11 11.27
CA ALA A 530 15.90 -7.27 10.38
C ALA A 530 17.14 -7.77 11.13
N LEU A 531 17.42 -7.25 12.33
CA LEU A 531 18.53 -7.67 13.18
C LEU A 531 18.39 -9.13 13.64
N LEU A 532 17.17 -9.56 13.97
CA LEU A 532 16.91 -10.97 14.32
C LEU A 532 17.16 -11.91 13.15
N GLN A 533 16.84 -11.50 11.93
CA GLN A 533 17.17 -12.29 10.73
C GLN A 533 18.68 -12.33 10.45
N LEU A 534 19.43 -11.32 10.87
CA LEU A 534 20.90 -11.31 10.84
C LEU A 534 21.53 -12.05 12.03
N GLY A 535 20.74 -12.53 13.00
CA GLY A 535 21.22 -13.21 14.20
C GLY A 535 21.71 -12.28 15.33
N ASP A 536 21.48 -10.97 15.24
CA ASP A 536 21.86 -9.99 16.27
C ASP A 536 20.71 -9.73 17.27
N SER A 537 20.43 -10.74 18.11
CA SER A 537 19.37 -10.66 19.11
C SER A 537 19.59 -9.58 20.17
N LYS A 538 20.86 -9.25 20.48
CA LYS A 538 21.18 -8.25 21.51
C LYS A 538 20.80 -6.85 21.05
N THR A 539 21.20 -6.48 19.83
CA THR A 539 20.85 -5.16 19.29
C THR A 539 19.36 -5.09 18.96
N ALA A 540 18.74 -6.20 18.52
CA ALA A 540 17.30 -6.27 18.35
C ALA A 540 16.53 -6.00 19.65
N ALA A 541 16.95 -6.59 20.77
CA ALA A 541 16.35 -6.34 22.08
C ALA A 541 16.45 -4.86 22.49
N SER A 542 17.59 -4.21 22.21
CA SER A 542 17.75 -2.77 22.47
C SER A 542 16.78 -1.92 21.66
N ALA A 543 16.59 -2.21 20.38
CA ALA A 543 15.63 -1.50 19.54
C ALA A 543 14.18 -1.71 20.01
N LEU A 544 13.84 -2.92 20.47
CA LEU A 544 12.52 -3.25 21.01
C LEU A 544 12.26 -2.58 22.37
N GLN A 545 13.29 -2.43 23.21
CA GLN A 545 13.18 -1.66 24.46
C GLN A 545 12.85 -0.19 24.18
N GLU A 546 13.50 0.42 23.19
CA GLU A 546 13.19 1.78 22.76
C GLU A 546 11.77 1.90 22.18
N ALA A 547 11.30 0.87 21.48
CA ALA A 547 9.94 0.81 20.95
C ALA A 547 8.87 0.51 22.01
N ASN A 548 9.22 -0.07 23.16
CA ASN A 548 8.26 -0.47 24.18
C ASN A 548 7.90 0.70 25.11
N VAL A 549 7.25 1.71 24.53
CA VAL A 549 6.77 2.92 25.23
C VAL A 549 5.29 3.15 24.95
N ALA A 550 4.60 3.86 25.84
CA ALA A 550 3.14 4.04 25.75
C ALA A 550 2.70 4.87 24.53
N GLU A 551 3.58 5.72 24.00
CA GLU A 551 3.33 6.53 22.81
C GLU A 551 3.38 5.70 21.52
N ASN A 552 3.91 4.48 21.57
CA ASN A 552 4.03 3.61 20.42
C ASN A 552 2.70 2.88 20.16
N PRO A 553 2.02 3.10 19.01
CA PRO A 553 0.83 2.34 18.64
C PRO A 553 1.10 0.83 18.45
N GLU A 554 2.35 0.43 18.26
CA GLU A 554 2.81 -0.96 18.16
C GLU A 554 3.41 -1.48 19.48
N GLN A 555 3.16 -0.82 20.63
CA GLN A 555 3.79 -1.20 21.89
C GLN A 555 3.63 -2.70 22.19
N LEU A 556 2.44 -3.25 21.98
CA LEU A 556 2.14 -4.66 22.22
C LEU A 556 2.98 -5.61 21.33
N ARG A 557 3.27 -5.21 20.09
CA ARG A 557 4.16 -5.95 19.19
C ARG A 557 5.61 -5.87 19.67
N ALA A 558 6.07 -4.69 20.08
CA ALA A 558 7.42 -4.52 20.61
C ALA A 558 7.62 -5.33 21.91
N GLN A 559 6.67 -5.24 22.83
CA GLN A 559 6.64 -5.99 24.08
C GLN A 559 6.63 -7.50 23.82
N TRP A 560 5.79 -7.98 22.90
CA TRP A 560 5.72 -9.40 22.50
C TRP A 560 7.09 -9.94 22.03
N MET A 561 7.74 -9.23 21.11
CA MET A 561 9.04 -9.66 20.62
C MET A 561 10.09 -9.62 21.73
N LEU A 562 10.05 -8.60 22.59
CA LEU A 562 11.01 -8.44 23.68
C LEU A 562 10.91 -9.56 24.72
N THR A 563 9.71 -9.95 25.16
CA THR A 563 9.52 -11.03 26.15
C THR A 563 10.08 -12.38 25.69
N ARG A 564 10.15 -12.60 24.37
CA ARG A 564 10.70 -13.83 23.77
C ARG A 564 12.22 -13.79 23.55
N LEU A 565 12.82 -12.60 23.49
CA LEU A 565 14.28 -12.44 23.43
C LEU A 565 14.93 -12.41 24.81
N THR A 566 14.24 -11.83 25.77
CA THR A 566 14.66 -11.81 27.17
C THR A 566 13.59 -12.54 27.98
N PRO A 567 13.58 -13.89 27.98
CA PRO A 567 12.74 -14.60 28.90
C PRO A 567 13.15 -14.15 30.30
N ALA A 568 12.29 -13.34 30.94
CA ALA A 568 12.46 -13.01 32.33
C ALA A 568 12.59 -14.33 33.08
N ALA A 569 13.50 -14.40 34.06
CA ALA A 569 13.64 -15.52 34.97
C ALA A 569 12.34 -15.68 35.78
N ALA A 570 11.33 -16.28 35.16
CA ALA A 570 10.07 -16.64 35.76
C ALA A 570 10.21 -18.07 36.25
N ASP A 571 10.89 -18.22 37.38
CA ASP A 571 10.68 -19.37 38.25
C ASP A 571 10.53 -18.88 39.70
N PRO A 572 9.30 -18.66 40.20
CA PRO A 572 9.07 -18.39 41.61
C PRO A 572 9.19 -19.65 42.48
N SER A 573 9.58 -20.80 41.93
CA SER A 573 9.55 -22.08 42.65
C SER A 573 10.91 -22.64 43.08
N THR A 574 11.98 -21.83 43.05
CA THR A 574 13.25 -22.24 43.70
C THR A 574 13.22 -21.83 45.18
N PRO A 575 13.23 -22.77 46.14
CA PRO A 575 13.33 -22.42 47.54
C PRO A 575 14.69 -21.79 47.81
N GLU A 576 14.66 -20.66 48.50
CA GLU A 576 15.79 -19.92 49.03
C GLU A 576 16.82 -20.88 49.68
N PRO A 577 18.08 -20.94 49.20
CA PRO A 577 19.08 -21.77 49.84
C PRO A 577 19.47 -21.14 51.18
N ALA A 578 19.34 -21.96 52.22
CA ALA A 578 19.64 -21.64 53.60
C ALA A 578 21.00 -20.95 53.78
N ALA A 579 20.99 -19.89 54.59
CA ALA A 579 22.17 -19.17 55.04
C ALA A 579 23.23 -20.12 55.67
N THR A 580 24.49 -19.91 55.31
CA THR A 580 25.65 -20.39 56.06
C THR A 580 26.81 -19.40 55.87
N PRO A 581 27.79 -19.34 56.80
CA PRO A 581 28.08 -18.14 57.57
C PRO A 581 29.35 -17.42 57.09
N GLU A 582 29.53 -16.19 57.56
CA GLU A 582 30.69 -15.34 57.33
C GLU A 582 32.04 -16.04 57.52
N PRO A 583 33.02 -15.79 56.63
CA PRO A 583 34.42 -15.95 56.96
C PRO A 583 35.07 -14.59 57.26
N THR A 584 35.74 -14.60 58.40
CA THR A 584 36.69 -13.64 58.97
C THR A 584 37.74 -13.11 57.99
N THR A 585 37.99 -11.81 58.08
CA THR A 585 39.13 -11.05 57.54
C THR A 585 40.47 -11.56 58.08
N PRO A 586 41.53 -11.55 57.26
CA PRO A 586 42.80 -11.00 57.73
C PRO A 586 43.45 -9.98 56.77
N GLU A 587 44.39 -9.27 57.38
CA GLU A 587 45.09 -8.02 57.09
C GLU A 587 46.01 -7.92 55.83
N PRO A 588 46.53 -6.72 55.51
CA PRO A 588 46.93 -6.31 54.16
C PRO A 588 48.43 -6.50 53.87
N THR A 589 48.75 -6.67 52.59
CA THR A 589 50.12 -6.50 52.06
C THR A 589 50.16 -5.55 50.87
N THR A 590 51.14 -4.65 50.96
CA THR A 590 51.53 -3.48 50.14
C THR A 590 51.87 -3.82 48.67
N PRO A 591 51.95 -2.81 47.77
CA PRO A 591 51.72 -2.93 46.34
C PRO A 591 52.98 -3.20 45.51
N ALA A 592 52.80 -3.83 44.35
CA ALA A 592 53.81 -3.91 43.29
C ALA A 592 53.41 -3.04 42.09
N GLU A 593 54.43 -2.36 41.59
CA GLU A 593 54.54 -1.29 40.59
C GLU A 593 54.22 -1.74 39.14
N PRO A 594 53.86 -0.80 38.22
CA PRO A 594 53.23 -1.14 36.95
C PRO A 594 54.24 -1.39 35.81
N ALA A 595 53.95 -2.39 34.98
CA ALA A 595 54.67 -2.62 33.73
C ALA A 595 54.13 -1.74 32.58
N ALA A 596 55.07 -1.19 31.82
CA ALA A 596 54.94 -0.21 30.76
C ALA A 596 54.31 -0.76 29.45
N PRO A 597 53.89 0.11 28.51
CA PRO A 597 52.95 -0.20 27.44
C PRO A 597 53.61 -0.82 26.19
N ALA A 598 52.84 -1.66 25.49
CA ALA A 598 53.22 -2.30 24.24
C ALA A 598 53.21 -1.33 23.05
N GLU A 599 54.19 -1.51 22.16
CA GLU A 599 54.36 -0.81 20.88
C GLU A 599 53.19 -1.04 19.90
N PRO A 600 52.88 -0.06 19.02
CA PRO A 600 51.85 -0.19 18.01
C PRO A 600 52.36 -0.94 16.76
N ALA A 601 51.58 -1.92 16.31
CA ALA A 601 51.81 -2.66 15.07
C ALA A 601 51.59 -1.79 13.82
N SER A 602 52.45 -2.02 12.84
CA SER A 602 52.66 -1.31 11.58
C SER A 602 51.44 -1.30 10.64
N GLN A 603 51.26 -0.16 9.97
CA GLN A 603 50.34 0.04 8.84
C GLN A 603 50.81 -0.74 7.59
N PRO A 604 49.91 -1.34 6.80
CA PRO A 604 50.23 -1.82 5.45
C PRO A 604 50.11 -0.70 4.39
N GLU A 605 51.08 -0.68 3.48
CA GLU A 605 51.19 0.18 2.29
C GLU A 605 49.99 0.10 1.33
N PRO A 606 49.69 1.17 0.57
CA PRO A 606 48.59 1.21 -0.38
C PRO A 606 48.97 0.57 -1.73
N ALA A 607 48.08 -0.29 -2.25
CA ALA A 607 48.20 -0.89 -3.57
C ALA A 607 47.95 0.13 -4.69
N ALA A 608 48.77 0.03 -5.73
CA ALA A 608 48.88 0.94 -6.86
C ALA A 608 47.67 0.92 -7.83
N GLU A 609 47.41 2.09 -8.43
CA GLU A 609 46.46 2.33 -9.52
C GLU A 609 46.84 1.59 -10.83
N PRO A 610 45.87 1.04 -11.58
CA PRO A 610 46.10 0.61 -12.95
C PRO A 610 45.84 1.76 -13.95
N LYS A 611 46.85 2.03 -14.79
CA LYS A 611 46.79 2.91 -15.97
C LYS A 611 45.95 2.30 -17.11
N PRO A 612 45.43 3.14 -18.04
CA PRO A 612 44.46 2.75 -19.06
C PRO A 612 45.11 2.11 -20.29
N SER A 613 44.48 1.08 -20.86
CA SER A 613 44.82 0.54 -22.17
C SER A 613 43.92 1.13 -23.25
N ALA A 614 44.58 1.73 -24.25
CA ALA A 614 44.03 2.21 -25.50
C ALA A 614 43.71 1.03 -26.46
N GLU A 615 42.64 1.20 -27.26
CA GLU A 615 42.59 1.13 -28.74
C GLU A 615 43.62 0.23 -29.46
N SER A 616 43.31 -0.68 -30.40
CA SER A 616 42.47 -0.62 -31.62
C SER A 616 42.43 -2.06 -32.26
N PRO A 617 42.24 -2.28 -33.58
CA PRO A 617 41.01 -2.20 -34.40
C PRO A 617 40.68 -3.51 -35.17
N LYS A 618 39.41 -3.74 -35.52
CA LYS A 618 38.89 -4.06 -36.86
C LYS A 618 37.40 -4.39 -36.83
#